data_AF-A0A9R1VN29-F1
#
_entry.id   AF-A0A9R1VN29-F1
#
_cell.length_a   1.000
_cell.length_b   1.000
_cell.length_c   1.000
_cell.angle_alpha   90.00
_cell.angle_beta   90.00
_cell.angle_gamma   90.00
#
_symmetry.space_group_name_H-M   'P 1'
#
loop_
_entity.id
_entity.type
_entity.pdbx_description
1 polymer ?
#
loop_
_entity_poly.entity_id
_entity_poly.type
_entity_poly.pdbx_seq_one_letter_code
_entity_poly.pdbx_strand_id
1 'polypeptide(L)'
;MLSATFKFKDVFQRFAEYELHFHHLPNDEDWAHVESICEILKVCINVISRSDYPTSNLYLIEVFRVNETLDKCALSKNDFIWTMVTKMKDKFEKYWGSAILSWL
;
A
#
# COMPACT_ATOMS: atom_id res chain seq x y z
N MET A 1 -0.56 -11.31 -1.21
CA MET A 1 -0.20 -11.92 0.09
C MET A 1 -0.82 -11.16 1.25
N LEU A 2 -0.44 -9.89 1.52
CA LEU A 2 -0.96 -9.11 2.66
C LEU A 2 -2.50 -8.99 2.71
N SER A 3 -3.13 -8.61 1.59
CA SER A 3 -4.60 -8.52 1.50
C SER A 3 -5.30 -9.88 1.71
N ALA A 4 -4.65 -11.00 1.34
CA ALA A 4 -5.18 -12.33 1.61
C ALA A 4 -5.07 -12.64 3.11
N THR A 5 -3.91 -12.37 3.72
CA THR A 5 -3.69 -12.52 5.17
C THR A 5 -4.70 -11.73 5.99
N PHE A 6 -5.01 -10.49 5.59
CA PHE A 6 -6.01 -9.65 6.26
C PHE A 6 -7.42 -10.29 6.29
N LYS A 7 -7.84 -10.95 5.21
CA LYS A 7 -9.13 -11.68 5.16
C LYS A 7 -9.21 -12.85 6.13
N PHE A 8 -8.07 -13.34 6.61
CA PHE A 8 -7.98 -14.45 7.55
C PHE A 8 -7.71 -13.99 9.00
N LYS A 9 -7.86 -12.69 9.33
CA LYS A 9 -7.67 -12.16 10.70
C LYS A 9 -8.30 -13.05 11.78
N ASP A 10 -9.57 -13.41 11.62
CA ASP A 10 -10.30 -14.26 12.58
C ASP A 10 -9.73 -15.69 12.69
N VAL A 11 -9.13 -16.18 11.61
CA VAL A 11 -8.49 -17.51 11.59
C VAL A 11 -7.22 -17.51 12.42
N PHE A 12 -6.43 -16.43 12.41
CA PHE A 12 -5.26 -16.30 13.28
C PHE A 12 -5.65 -16.35 14.76
N GLN A 13 -6.75 -15.70 15.14
CA GLN A 13 -7.24 -15.72 16.52
C GLN A 13 -7.66 -17.13 16.94
N ARG A 14 -8.47 -17.82 16.12
CA ARG A 14 -8.87 -19.22 16.39
C ARG A 14 -7.68 -20.18 16.40
N PHE A 15 -6.69 -19.93 15.56
CA PHE A 15 -5.49 -20.75 15.51
C PHE A 15 -4.64 -20.60 16.77
N ALA A 16 -4.54 -19.40 17.34
CA ALA A 16 -3.87 -19.14 18.61
C ALA A 16 -4.54 -19.86 19.80
N GLU A 17 -5.86 -20.06 19.74
CA GLU A 17 -6.61 -20.84 20.74
C GLU A 17 -6.32 -22.36 20.64
N TYR A 18 -6.07 -22.86 19.42
CA TYR A 18 -5.81 -24.27 19.17
C TYR A 18 -4.33 -24.66 19.39
N GLU A 19 -3.40 -23.81 18.97
CA GLU A 19 -1.96 -24.08 18.98
C GLU A 19 -1.27 -23.31 20.11
N LEU A 20 -1.03 -23.99 21.23
CA LEU A 20 -0.44 -23.40 22.46
C LEU A 20 0.94 -22.76 22.28
N HIS A 21 1.66 -23.10 21.20
CA HIS A 21 2.98 -22.57 20.86
C HIS A 21 2.94 -21.42 19.84
N PHE A 22 1.76 -21.00 19.40
CA PHE A 22 1.62 -19.86 18.49
C PHE A 22 1.68 -18.53 19.26
N HIS A 23 2.88 -17.94 19.34
CA HIS A 23 3.12 -16.69 20.08
C HIS A 23 3.11 -15.42 19.21
N HIS A 24 2.77 -15.53 17.92
CA HIS A 24 2.88 -14.45 16.94
C HIS A 24 1.51 -13.93 16.47
N LEU A 25 0.55 -13.84 17.37
CA LEU A 25 -0.77 -13.28 17.06
C LEU A 25 -0.65 -11.75 16.89
N PRO A 26 -0.96 -11.18 15.71
CA PRO A 26 -0.96 -9.73 15.55
C PRO A 26 -2.05 -9.10 16.40
N ASN A 27 -1.75 -7.96 17.03
CA ASN A 27 -2.71 -7.22 17.84
C ASN A 27 -3.59 -6.31 16.94
N ASP A 28 -4.56 -5.62 17.53
CA ASP A 28 -5.47 -4.75 16.75
C ASP A 28 -4.77 -3.57 16.06
N GLU A 29 -3.68 -3.06 16.64
CA GLU A 29 -2.87 -2.01 16.03
C GLU A 29 -2.12 -2.54 14.78
N ASP A 30 -1.56 -3.75 14.86
CA ASP A 30 -0.94 -4.43 13.72
C ASP A 30 -1.96 -4.65 12.58
N TRP A 31 -3.19 -5.04 12.91
CA TRP A 31 -4.25 -5.20 11.92
C TRP A 31 -4.67 -3.88 11.28
N ALA A 32 -4.75 -2.80 12.07
CA ALA A 32 -5.02 -1.45 11.55
C ALA A 32 -3.89 -0.97 10.61
N HIS A 33 -2.64 -1.29 10.94
CA HIS A 33 -1.50 -1.06 10.06
C HIS A 33 -1.62 -1.87 8.76
N VAL A 34 -1.90 -3.18 8.84
CA VAL A 34 -2.07 -4.04 7.65
C VAL A 34 -3.18 -3.54 6.73
N GLU A 35 -4.31 -3.12 7.28
CA GLU A 35 -5.42 -2.53 6.51
C GLU A 35 -4.97 -1.27 5.76
N SER A 36 -4.34 -0.34 6.48
CA SER A 36 -3.85 0.92 5.91
C SER A 36 -2.82 0.68 4.81
N ILE A 37 -1.89 -0.26 5.01
CA ILE A 37 -0.91 -0.67 3.99
C ILE A 37 -1.62 -1.27 2.77
N CYS A 38 -2.62 -2.12 2.99
CA CYS A 38 -3.34 -2.77 1.89
C CYS A 38 -4.05 -1.75 1.00
N GLU A 39 -4.68 -0.73 1.57
CA GLU A 39 -5.34 0.33 0.79
C GLU A 39 -4.34 1.15 -0.03
N ILE A 40 -3.19 1.52 0.53
CA ILE A 40 -2.13 2.22 -0.21
C ILE A 40 -1.59 1.34 -1.35
N LEU A 41 -1.25 0.08 -1.06
CA LEU A 41 -0.69 -0.84 -2.03
C LEU A 41 -1.66 -1.17 -3.17
N LYS A 42 -2.97 -1.19 -2.90
CA LYS A 42 -3.99 -1.46 -3.92
C LYS A 42 -3.94 -0.45 -5.06
N VAL A 43 -3.75 0.84 -4.73
CA VAL A 43 -3.61 1.89 -5.74
C VAL A 43 -2.31 1.71 -6.53
N CYS A 44 -1.18 1.45 -5.86
CA CYS A 44 0.11 1.27 -6.53
C CYS A 44 0.17 0.02 -7.43
N ILE A 45 -0.30 -1.12 -6.93
CA ILE A 45 -0.25 -2.40 -7.65
C ILE A 45 -1.12 -2.35 -8.91
N ASN A 46 -2.27 -1.69 -8.88
CA ASN A 46 -3.11 -1.53 -10.07
C ASN A 46 -2.39 -0.83 -11.22
N VAL A 47 -1.44 0.07 -10.93
CA VAL A 47 -0.64 0.76 -11.95
C VAL A 47 0.53 -0.10 -12.44
N ILE A 48 1.20 -0.78 -11.52
CA ILE A 48 2.41 -1.57 -11.82
C ILE A 48 2.08 -2.92 -12.47
N SER A 49 1.02 -3.58 -12.02
CA SER A 49 0.65 -4.95 -12.41
C SER A 49 -0.21 -5.01 -13.67
N ARG A 50 -0.55 -3.87 -14.26
CA ARG A 50 -1.42 -3.83 -15.44
C ARG A 50 -0.63 -4.32 -16.66
N SER A 51 -0.97 -5.50 -17.15
CA SER A 51 -0.36 -6.11 -18.35
C SER A 51 -0.81 -5.42 -19.64
N ASP A 52 -2.07 -4.95 -19.66
CA ASP A 52 -2.65 -4.22 -20.78
C ASP A 52 -2.43 -2.73 -20.58
N TYR A 53 -1.29 -2.25 -21.08
CA TYR A 53 -0.99 -0.83 -21.13
C TYR A 53 -2.02 -0.14 -22.04
N PRO A 54 -2.92 0.69 -21.50
CA PRO A 54 -3.75 1.53 -22.35
C PRO A 54 -2.86 2.57 -23.05
N THR A 55 -3.38 3.29 -24.05
CA THR A 55 -2.72 4.47 -24.62
C THR A 55 -2.12 5.34 -23.52
N SER A 56 -0.89 5.84 -23.68
CA SER A 56 -0.05 6.48 -22.65
C SER A 56 -0.78 7.50 -21.75
N ASN A 57 -1.78 8.18 -22.30
CA ASN A 57 -2.70 9.12 -21.67
C ASN A 57 -3.40 8.52 -20.43
N LEU A 58 -3.88 7.28 -20.54
CA LEU A 58 -4.56 6.57 -19.46
C LEU A 58 -3.57 6.03 -18.42
N TYR A 59 -2.37 5.64 -18.84
CA TYR A 59 -1.30 5.24 -17.92
C TYR A 59 -0.86 6.42 -17.04
N LEU A 60 -0.70 7.61 -17.62
CA LEU A 60 -0.37 8.84 -16.89
C LEU A 60 -1.41 9.19 -15.83
N ILE A 61 -2.71 9.08 -16.14
CA ILE A 61 -3.79 9.33 -15.16
C ILE A 61 -3.64 8.42 -13.94
N GLU A 62 -3.32 7.14 -14.14
CA GLU A 62 -3.14 6.21 -13.03
C GLU A 62 -1.85 6.51 -12.23
N VAL A 63 -0.76 6.90 -12.90
CA VAL A 63 0.47 7.38 -12.23
C VAL A 63 0.18 8.62 -11.37
N PHE A 64 -0.60 9.57 -11.86
CA PHE A 64 -1.03 10.73 -11.09
C PHE A 64 -1.88 10.34 -9.86
N ARG A 65 -2.79 9.36 -9.99
CA ARG A 65 -3.59 8.85 -8.86
C ARG A 65 -2.72 8.22 -7.78
N VAL A 66 -1.66 7.50 -8.15
CA VAL A 66 -0.68 6.99 -7.18
C VAL A 66 0.01 8.14 -6.47
N ASN A 67 0.48 9.16 -7.20
CA ASN A 67 1.12 10.33 -6.60
C ASN A 67 0.20 11.03 -5.60
N GLU A 68 -1.04 11.31 -6.00
CA GLU A 68 -2.03 11.99 -5.15
C GLU A 68 -2.35 11.16 -3.89
N THR A 69 -2.43 9.84 -4.01
CA THR A 69 -2.66 8.94 -2.88
C THR A 69 -1.48 8.98 -1.91
N LEU A 70 -0.24 8.92 -2.42
CA LEU A 70 0.96 9.04 -1.59
C LEU A 70 1.06 10.42 -0.92
N ASP A 71 0.71 11.50 -1.62
CA ASP A 71 0.66 12.86 -1.06
C ASP A 71 -0.33 12.95 0.10
N LYS A 72 -1.55 12.44 -0.07
CA LYS A 72 -2.56 12.40 1.00
C LYS A 72 -2.08 11.58 2.20
N CYS A 73 -1.49 10.41 1.96
CA CYS A 73 -1.00 9.54 3.03
C CYS A 73 0.25 10.11 3.72
N ALA A 74 1.04 10.95 3.05
CA ALA A 74 2.19 11.65 3.63
C ALA A 74 1.77 12.73 4.65
N LEU A 75 0.49 13.10 4.69
CA LEU A 75 -0.08 13.99 5.71
C LEU A 75 -0.64 13.21 6.91
N SER A 76 -0.54 11.88 6.92
CA SER A 76 -1.02 11.03 8.02
C SER A 76 -0.27 11.36 9.32
N LYS A 77 -1.02 11.41 10.43
CA LYS A 77 -0.44 11.52 11.79
C LYS A 77 0.07 10.19 12.33
N ASN A 78 -0.24 9.08 11.66
CA ASN A 78 0.29 7.77 12.03
C ASN A 78 1.74 7.68 11.54
N ASP A 79 2.69 7.64 12.48
CA ASP A 79 4.13 7.63 12.21
C ASP A 79 4.59 6.43 11.36
N PHE A 80 3.96 5.27 11.55
CA PHE A 80 4.23 4.07 10.77
C PHE A 80 3.83 4.27 9.29
N ILE A 81 2.63 4.82 9.05
CA ILE A 81 2.16 5.12 7.69
C ILE A 81 3.00 6.22 7.07
N TRP A 82 3.29 7.29 7.81
CA TRP A 82 4.12 8.39 7.35
C TRP A 82 5.52 7.91 6.92
N THR A 83 6.17 7.09 7.75
CA THR A 83 7.49 6.52 7.48
C THR A 83 7.48 5.63 6.23
N MET A 84 6.45 4.78 6.09
CA MET A 84 6.30 3.92 4.90
C MET A 84 6.09 4.74 3.64
N VAL A 85 5.14 5.68 3.67
CA VAL A 85 4.74 6.48 2.51
C VAL A 85 5.87 7.37 2.03
N THR A 86 6.65 7.96 2.95
CA THR A 86 7.82 8.77 2.58
C THR A 86 8.81 7.96 1.74
N LYS A 87 9.14 6.73 2.16
CA LYS A 87 10.02 5.85 1.38
C LYS A 87 9.42 5.42 0.04
N MET A 88 8.10 5.22 -0.02
CA MET A 88 7.42 4.90 -1.28
C MET A 88 7.45 6.10 -2.24
N LYS A 89 7.31 7.32 -1.71
CA LYS A 89 7.36 8.56 -2.47
C LYS A 89 8.75 8.82 -3.04
N ASP A 90 9.82 8.57 -2.28
CA ASP A 90 11.19 8.67 -2.79
C ASP A 90 11.42 7.74 -3.99
N LYS A 91 10.92 6.51 -3.92
CA LYS A 91 10.99 5.57 -5.05
C LYS A 91 10.11 6.03 -6.21
N PHE A 92 8.92 6.55 -5.91
CA PHE A 92 8.00 7.04 -6.94
C PHE A 92 8.65 8.19 -7.73
N GLU A 93 9.18 9.19 -7.06
CA GLU A 93 9.85 10.34 -7.69
C GLU A 93 11.06 9.90 -8.52
N LYS A 94 11.85 8.94 -8.02
CA LYS A 94 13.00 8.40 -8.74
C LYS A 94 12.63 7.79 -10.10
N TYR A 95 11.48 7.13 -10.21
CA TYR A 95 11.08 6.39 -11.42
C TYR A 95 10.12 7.19 -12.32
N TRP A 96 9.27 8.03 -11.75
CA TRP A 96 8.19 8.74 -12.48
C TRP A 96 8.29 10.26 -12.40
N GLY A 97 9.17 10.84 -11.58
CA GLY A 97 9.28 12.29 -11.37
C GLY A 97 9.52 13.09 -12.66
N SER A 98 10.47 12.64 -13.49
CA SER A 98 10.73 13.28 -14.79
C SER A 98 9.57 13.18 -15.78
N ALA A 99 8.82 12.07 -15.74
CA ALA A 99 7.66 11.85 -16.59
C ALA A 99 6.46 12.70 -16.15
N ILE A 100 6.34 13.04 -14.87
CA ILE A 100 5.28 13.92 -14.37
C ILE A 100 5.63 15.39 -14.64
N LEU A 101 6.88 15.79 -14.38
CA LEU A 101 7.37 17.16 -14.59
C LEU A 101 7.41 17.57 -16.07
N SER A 102 7.58 16.62 -16.99
CA SER A 102 7.55 16.90 -18.44
C SER A 102 6.16 17.24 -18.98
N TRP A 103 5.09 17.01 -18.21
CA TRP A 103 3.70 17.23 -18.63
C TRP A 103 2.99 18.31 -17.81
N LEU A 104 3.69 18.91 -16.84
CA LEU A 104 3.31 20.12 -16.11
C LEU A 104 3.93 21.34 -16.80
#